data_AF-A0A534QGC0-F1
#
_entry.id   AF-A0A534QGC0-F1
#
_cell.length_a   1.000
_cell.length_b   1.000
_cell.length_c   1.000
_cell.angle_alpha   90.00
_cell.angle_beta   90.00
_cell.angle_gamma   90.00
#
_symmetry.space_group_name_H-M   'P 1'
#
loop_
_entity.id
_entity.type
_entity.pdbx_description
1 polymer ?
#
loop_
_entity_poly.entity_id
_entity_poly.type
_entity_poly.pdbx_seq_one_letter_code
_entity_poly.pdbx_strand_id
1 'polypeptide(L)'
;MAPSRGIHRLAAATAAATFVLLFVGGLVTSTGSGLAVPDWPLSFGQVFPPMVGGVLFEHGHRLVAALVGCLTLVLALWIAIGEPRPMVRAAGLLALFAVVLQGVLGGVTVLYK
;
A
#
# COMPACT_ATOMS: atom_id res chain seq x y z
N MET A 1 -7.41 -12.98 26.97
CA MET A 1 -7.70 -13.42 25.59
C MET A 1 -6.45 -13.34 24.73
N ALA A 2 -5.94 -14.47 24.25
CA ALA A 2 -4.85 -14.46 23.27
C ALA A 2 -5.37 -13.83 21.97
N PRO A 3 -4.55 -13.05 21.23
CA PRO A 3 -4.94 -12.56 19.91
C PRO A 3 -5.32 -13.75 19.02
N SER A 4 -6.34 -13.60 18.18
CA SER A 4 -6.72 -14.66 17.26
C SER A 4 -5.51 -14.96 16.36
N ARG A 5 -5.12 -16.25 16.26
CA ARG A 5 -3.94 -16.65 15.50
C ARG A 5 -4.01 -16.19 14.05
N GLY A 6 -5.22 -16.06 13.49
CA GLY A 6 -5.48 -15.52 12.15
C GLY A 6 -5.14 -14.04 12.00
N ILE A 7 -5.64 -13.17 12.89
CA ILE A 7 -5.34 -11.73 12.87
C ILE A 7 -3.84 -11.51 13.01
N HIS A 8 -3.18 -12.25 13.90
CA HIS A 8 -1.74 -12.11 14.09
C HIS A 8 -0.94 -12.48 12.83
N ARG A 9 -1.27 -13.59 12.17
CA ARG A 9 -0.61 -14.00 10.92
C ARG A 9 -0.84 -13.00 9.79
N LEU A 10 -2.06 -12.50 9.65
CA LEU A 10 -2.38 -11.49 8.64
C LEU A 10 -1.66 -10.16 8.93
N ALA A 11 -1.59 -9.74 10.19
CA ALA A 11 -0.84 -8.56 10.60
C ALA A 11 0.66 -8.70 10.28
N ALA A 12 1.26 -9.86 10.58
CA ALA A 12 2.66 -10.14 10.25
C ALA A 12 2.91 -10.15 8.73
N ALA A 13 2.01 -10.77 7.95
CA ALA A 13 2.09 -10.76 6.50
C ALA A 13 1.94 -9.35 5.91
N THR A 14 1.00 -8.55 6.45
CA THR A 14 0.79 -7.15 6.04
C THR A 14 2.03 -6.32 6.36
N ALA A 15 2.61 -6.47 7.55
CA ALA A 15 3.85 -5.77 7.92
C ALA A 15 5.03 -6.16 7.02
N ALA A 16 5.19 -7.44 6.70
CA ALA A 16 6.22 -7.90 5.78
C ALA A 16 6.02 -7.34 4.35
N ALA A 17 4.78 -7.33 3.85
CA ALA A 17 4.45 -6.75 2.56
C ALA A 17 4.72 -5.23 2.53
N THR A 18 4.35 -4.51 3.59
CA THR A 18 4.66 -3.08 3.75
C THR A 18 6.17 -2.84 3.78
N PHE A 19 6.94 -3.69 4.46
CA PHE A 19 8.39 -3.60 4.45
C PHE A 19 8.95 -3.74 3.04
N VAL A 20 8.48 -4.73 2.26
CA VAL A 20 8.85 -4.86 0.83
C VAL A 20 8.45 -3.63 0.03
N LEU A 21 7.26 -3.07 0.26
CA LEU A 21 6.81 -1.84 -0.41
C LEU A 21 7.77 -0.66 -0.19
N LEU A 22 8.35 -0.53 1.00
CA LEU A 22 9.35 0.51 1.28
C LEU A 22 10.60 0.37 0.39
N PHE A 23 11.10 -0.85 0.18
CA PHE A 23 12.22 -1.08 -0.74
C PHE A 23 11.84 -0.75 -2.18
N VAL A 24 10.65 -1.19 -2.62
CA VAL A 24 10.19 -0.91 -3.98
C VAL A 24 10.02 0.60 -4.21
N GLY A 25 9.50 1.34 -3.23
CA GLY A 25 9.42 2.81 -3.29
C GLY A 25 10.80 3.48 -3.29
N GLY A 26 11.76 2.93 -2.54
CA GLY A 26 13.16 3.32 -2.59
C GLY A 26 13.76 3.13 -3.99
N LEU A 27 13.48 2.00 -4.64
CA LEU A 27 13.94 1.72 -6.01
C LEU A 27 13.37 2.71 -7.03
N VAL A 28 12.09 3.07 -6.94
CA VAL A 28 11.50 4.12 -7.81
C VAL A 28 12.26 5.43 -7.68
N THR A 29 12.59 5.82 -6.45
CA THR A 29 13.35 7.04 -6.16
C THR A 29 14.78 6.95 -6.70
N SER A 30 15.49 5.86 -6.40
CA SER A 30 16.89 5.66 -6.82
C SER A 30 17.06 5.52 -8.34
N THR A 31 16.04 5.02 -9.04
CA THR A 31 16.06 4.90 -10.51
C THR A 31 15.59 6.16 -11.23
N GLY A 32 15.16 7.19 -10.49
CA GLY A 32 14.57 8.41 -11.08
C GLY A 32 13.23 8.17 -11.77
N SER A 33 12.56 7.04 -11.48
CA SER A 33 11.33 6.61 -12.16
C SER A 33 10.06 7.18 -11.52
N GLY A 34 10.17 8.07 -10.54
CA GLY A 34 9.01 8.58 -9.77
C GLY A 34 8.00 9.41 -10.56
N LEU A 35 8.35 9.83 -11.78
CA LEU A 35 7.49 10.56 -12.72
C LEU A 35 7.49 9.89 -14.10
N ALA A 36 7.75 8.58 -14.15
CA ALA A 36 7.73 7.82 -15.39
C ALA A 36 6.30 7.67 -15.96
N VAL A 37 5.29 7.77 -15.10
CA VAL A 37 3.86 7.71 -15.41
C VAL A 37 3.21 9.03 -14.98
N PRO A 38 2.74 9.88 -15.92
CA PRO A 38 2.25 11.23 -15.62
C PRO A 38 0.79 11.28 -15.11
N ASP A 39 0.09 10.14 -15.07
CA ASP A 39 -1.28 10.03 -14.64
C ASP A 39 -1.44 9.17 -13.38
N TRP A 40 -2.52 9.41 -12.65
CA TRP A 40 -2.93 8.66 -11.47
C TRP A 40 -4.46 8.69 -11.40
N PRO A 41 -5.17 7.61 -11.01
CA PRO A 41 -4.65 6.35 -10.47
C PRO A 41 -4.21 5.32 -11.53
N LEU A 42 -4.62 5.51 -12.79
CA LEU A 42 -4.21 4.66 -13.91
C LEU A 42 -2.78 4.98 -14.35
N SER A 43 -2.26 4.18 -15.28
CA SER A 43 -0.97 4.41 -15.93
C SER A 43 -1.14 4.43 -17.43
N PHE A 44 -0.98 5.61 -18.04
CA PHE A 44 -1.34 5.92 -19.42
C PHE A 44 -2.79 5.56 -19.76
N GLY A 45 -3.71 5.74 -18.80
CA GLY A 45 -5.10 5.33 -18.92
C GLY A 45 -5.33 3.81 -18.92
N GLN A 46 -4.30 3.02 -18.63
CA GLN A 46 -4.35 1.56 -18.59
C GLN A 46 -4.15 1.04 -17.16
N VAL A 47 -4.77 -0.11 -16.87
CA VAL A 47 -4.54 -0.84 -15.61
C VAL A 47 -3.24 -1.63 -15.67
N PHE A 48 -2.83 -2.09 -16.87
CA PHE A 48 -1.57 -2.79 -17.11
C PHE A 48 -0.89 -2.20 -18.36
N PRO A 49 -0.09 -1.13 -18.20
CA PRO A 49 0.70 -0.59 -19.30
C PRO A 49 1.88 -1.53 -19.65
N PRO A 50 2.54 -1.32 -20.80
CA PRO A 50 3.80 -1.99 -21.10
C PRO A 50 4.85 -1.69 -20.03
N MET A 51 5.31 -2.74 -19.34
CA MET A 51 6.22 -2.64 -18.18
C MET A 51 7.69 -2.50 -18.64
N VAL A 52 8.00 -1.39 -19.31
CA VAL A 52 9.31 -1.13 -19.91
C VAL A 52 9.94 0.13 -19.30
N GLY A 53 11.25 0.06 -19.01
CA GLY A 53 12.00 1.21 -18.46
C GLY A 53 11.46 1.67 -17.11
N GLY A 54 11.32 2.98 -16.92
CA GLY A 54 10.83 3.58 -15.67
C GLY A 54 9.41 3.14 -15.27
N VAL A 55 8.57 2.79 -16.25
CA VAL A 55 7.19 2.32 -16.01
C VAL A 55 7.16 1.02 -15.21
N LEU A 56 8.14 0.12 -15.44
CA LEU A 56 8.27 -1.11 -14.66
C LEU A 56 8.40 -0.83 -13.15
N PHE A 57 9.23 0.16 -12.80
CA PHE A 57 9.48 0.52 -11.41
C PHE A 57 8.28 1.24 -10.81
N GLU A 58 7.75 2.26 -11.49
CA GLU A 58 6.67 3.08 -10.94
C GLU A 58 5.35 2.30 -10.87
N HIS A 59 4.94 1.67 -11.96
CA HIS A 59 3.70 0.89 -11.98
C HIS A 59 3.84 -0.36 -11.09
N GLY A 60 5.02 -0.98 -11.05
CA GLY A 60 5.32 -2.07 -10.11
C GLY A 60 5.15 -1.65 -8.66
N HIS A 61 5.64 -0.46 -8.28
CA HIS A 61 5.41 0.12 -6.96
C HIS A 61 3.91 0.33 -6.67
N ARG A 62 3.15 0.87 -7.63
CA ARG A 62 1.69 1.06 -7.50
C ARG A 62 0.95 -0.26 -7.27
N LEU A 63 1.34 -1.34 -7.96
CA LEU A 63 0.75 -2.67 -7.77
C LEU A 63 1.03 -3.24 -6.36
N VAL A 64 2.27 -3.13 -5.87
CA VAL A 64 2.62 -3.55 -4.50
C VAL A 64 1.90 -2.69 -3.47
N ALA A 65 1.77 -1.38 -3.71
CA ALA A 65 1.02 -0.47 -2.85
C ALA A 65 -0.47 -0.85 -2.78
N ALA A 66 -1.08 -1.19 -3.92
CA ALA A 66 -2.46 -1.67 -3.98
C ALA A 66 -2.64 -2.98 -3.19
N LEU A 67 -1.71 -3.93 -3.31
CA LEU A 67 -1.71 -5.16 -2.52
C LEU A 67 -1.66 -4.85 -1.01
N VAL A 68 -0.75 -3.98 -0.57
CA VAL A 68 -0.63 -3.56 0.83
C VAL A 68 -1.91 -2.86 1.32
N GLY A 69 -2.51 -2.01 0.48
CA GLY A 69 -3.81 -1.40 0.73
C GLY A 69 -4.92 -2.43 0.97
N CYS A 70 -5.04 -3.43 0.10
CA CYS A 70 -6.00 -4.51 0.24
C CYS A 70 -5.78 -5.34 1.51
N LEU A 71 -4.52 -5.71 1.80
CA LEU A 71 -4.17 -6.46 3.02
C LEU A 71 -4.54 -5.67 4.28
N THR A 72 -4.23 -4.37 4.28
CA THR A 72 -4.53 -3.47 5.41
C THR A 72 -6.03 -3.29 5.59
N LEU A 73 -6.80 -3.18 4.50
CA LEU A 73 -8.26 -3.12 4.54
C LEU A 73 -8.86 -4.39 5.15
N VAL A 74 -8.46 -5.57 4.65
CA VAL A 74 -8.94 -6.86 5.18
C VAL A 74 -8.58 -7.00 6.66
N LEU A 75 -7.35 -6.62 7.04
CA LEU A 75 -6.91 -6.64 8.43
C LEU A 75 -7.74 -5.70 9.31
N ALA A 76 -7.98 -4.46 8.88
CA ALA A 76 -8.77 -3.49 9.61
C ALA A 76 -10.22 -3.94 9.81
N LEU A 77 -10.85 -4.50 8.77
CA LEU A 77 -12.21 -5.06 8.85
C LEU A 77 -12.27 -6.25 9.80
N TRP A 78 -11.30 -7.18 9.72
CA TRP A 78 -11.27 -8.35 10.59
C TRP A 78 -11.05 -7.96 12.06
N ILE A 79 -10.16 -6.99 12.33
CA ILE A 79 -9.98 -6.45 13.68
C ILE A 79 -11.27 -5.78 14.18
N ALA A 80 -11.94 -4.98 13.33
CA ALA A 80 -13.15 -4.26 13.71
C ALA A 80 -14.28 -5.21 14.18
N ILE A 81 -14.44 -6.36 13.52
CA ILE A 81 -15.48 -7.35 13.85
C ILE A 81 -15.05 -8.35 14.93
N GLY A 82 -13.76 -8.72 14.99
CA GLY A 82 -13.29 -9.89 15.73
C GLY A 82 -12.48 -9.61 17.00
N GLU A 83 -11.97 -8.39 17.19
CA GLU A 83 -11.11 -8.06 18.33
C GLU A 83 -11.89 -7.26 19.38
N PRO A 84 -11.98 -7.68 20.64
CA PRO A 84 -12.70 -6.94 21.68
C PRO A 84 -11.97 -5.69 22.18
N ARG A 85 -10.65 -5.59 22.01
CA ARG A 85 -9.86 -4.48 22.56
C ARG A 85 -9.99 -3.21 21.70
N PRO A 86 -10.46 -2.08 22.25
CA PRO A 86 -10.67 -0.85 21.48
C PRO A 86 -9.36 -0.27 20.93
N MET A 87 -8.24 -0.41 21.66
CA MET A 87 -6.93 0.07 21.19
C MET A 87 -6.46 -0.66 19.93
N VAL A 88 -6.72 -1.96 19.81
CA VAL A 88 -6.32 -2.73 18.63
C VAL A 88 -7.19 -2.35 17.43
N ARG A 89 -8.50 -2.12 17.65
CA ARG A 89 -9.39 -1.56 16.62
C ARG A 89 -8.93 -0.20 16.14
N ALA A 90 -8.60 0.71 17.07
CA ALA A 90 -8.07 2.02 16.75
C ALA A 90 -6.77 1.92 15.94
N ALA A 91 -5.86 1.00 16.31
CA ALA A 91 -4.63 0.76 15.56
C ALA A 91 -4.89 0.25 14.13
N GLY A 92 -5.85 -0.67 13.94
CA GLY A 92 -6.24 -1.15 12.61
C GLY A 92 -6.84 -0.05 11.73
N LEU A 93 -7.71 0.79 12.29
CA LEU A 93 -8.28 1.94 11.59
C LEU A 93 -7.23 3.01 11.26
N LEU A 94 -6.32 3.29 12.19
CA LEU A 94 -5.21 4.22 11.98
C LEU A 94 -4.27 3.73 10.88
N ALA A 95 -3.95 2.42 10.85
CA ALA A 95 -3.14 1.83 9.79
C ALA A 95 -3.81 1.98 8.41
N LEU A 96 -5.11 1.68 8.31
CA LEU A 96 -5.87 1.88 7.08
C LEU A 96 -5.87 3.35 6.64
N PHE A 97 -6.15 4.26 7.57
CA PHE A 97 -6.11 5.70 7.30
C PHE A 97 -4.73 6.14 6.80
N ALA A 98 -3.64 5.70 7.44
CA ALA A 98 -2.28 6.03 7.05
C ALA A 98 -1.93 5.54 5.64
N VAL A 99 -2.33 4.31 5.27
CA VAL A 99 -2.09 3.76 3.93
C VAL A 99 -2.88 4.50 2.86
N VAL A 100 -4.15 4.84 3.14
CA VAL A 100 -4.97 5.65 2.22
C VAL A 100 -4.35 7.03 2.02
N LEU A 101 -3.96 7.68 3.12
CA LEU A 101 -3.32 8.99 3.08
C LEU A 101 -2.01 8.96 2.27
N GLN A 102 -1.16 7.94 2.48
CA GLN A 102 0.07 7.75 1.69
C GLN A 102 -0.22 7.57 0.20
N GLY A 103 -1.21 6.75 -0.17
CA GLY A 103 -1.59 6.56 -1.57
C GLY A 103 -2.08 7.85 -2.24
N VAL A 104 -2.88 8.65 -1.53
CA VAL A 104 -3.34 9.96 -2.01
C VAL A 104 -2.18 10.95 -2.15
N LEU A 105 -1.33 11.08 -1.13
CA LEU A 105 -0.16 11.98 -1.18
C LEU A 105 0.82 11.59 -2.29
N GLY A 106 1.03 10.29 -2.53
CA GLY A 106 1.81 9.78 -3.66
C GLY A 106 1.20 10.19 -5.01
N GLY A 107 -0.11 9.99 -5.19
CA GLY A 107 -0.82 10.41 -6.41
C GLY A 107 -0.78 11.92 -6.64
N VAL A 108 -0.98 12.72 -5.60
CA VAL A 108 -0.83 14.19 -5.66
C VAL A 108 0.60 14.56 -6.06
N THR A 109 1.62 13.86 -5.58
CA THR A 109 3.00 14.14 -5.96
C THR A 109 3.23 13.95 -7.46
N VAL A 110 2.65 12.89 -8.05
CA VAL A 110 2.73 12.64 -9.51
C VAL A 110 2.01 13.72 -10.32
N LEU A 111 0.86 14.22 -9.84
CA LEU A 111 0.05 15.18 -10.58
C LEU A 111 0.56 16.63 -10.51
N TYR A 112 1.34 16.97 -9.48
CA TYR A 112 1.71 18.37 -9.18
C TYR A 112 3.22 18.64 -9.14
N LYS A 113 4.07 17.66 -9.41
CA LYS A 113 5.53 17.83 -9.58
C LYS A 113 5.97 17.29 -10.92
#